data_AF-A0A350UR93-F1
#
_entry.id   AF-A0A350UR93-F1
#
_cell.length_a   1.000
_cell.length_b   1.000
_cell.length_c   1.000
_cell.angle_alpha   90.00
_cell.angle_beta   90.00
_cell.angle_gamma   90.00
#
_symmetry.space_group_name_H-M   'P 1'
#
loop_
_entity.id
_entity.type
_entity.pdbx_description
1 polymer ?
#
loop_
_entity_poly.entity_id
_entity_poly.type
_entity_poly.pdbx_seq_one_letter_code
_entity_poly.pdbx_strand_id
1 'polypeptide(L)'
;RGAGVILMYGAHLLRNGSALILDRMMERRWLTHVATNGAGTIHDWEYAWLGRSTESVEQNVATGTFGAWDETGRNLHLALLAGALRGEGYGVALGRYINEDGAEFPAPGDLERAVRDEPRHPLTPARADLLQAMERHNIGAGRVEVAHRWKHASILASAFRHGVPATVHPGIGYDIISNHPMFNGAVIGRAAGLDFRLFGDSVETLDGGVVLSVGSAIMAPQVFEKSLSCVNNLRLAAGRPVVKDLTIYVVDLQDSGNWDWTQGEPPKTNPAYYLRFCKSFSRMGGTMHYVQCDNLAFIQRLWKALG
;
A
#
# COMPACT_ATOMS: atom_id res chain seq x y z
N ARG A 1 11.30 -2.43 22.16
CA ARG A 1 12.66 -2.09 21.67
C ARG A 1 12.68 -0.79 20.84
N GLY A 2 11.55 -0.14 20.55
CA GLY A 2 11.51 1.10 19.76
C GLY A 2 11.83 0.93 18.27
N ALA A 3 12.19 -0.29 17.84
CA ALA A 3 12.44 -0.66 16.46
C ALA A 3 11.13 -0.73 15.65
N GLY A 4 11.25 -0.53 14.34
CA GLY A 4 10.13 -0.59 13.41
C GLY A 4 9.47 -1.97 13.34
N VAL A 5 8.15 -1.97 13.17
CA VAL A 5 7.33 -3.14 12.88
C VAL A 5 6.49 -2.84 11.64
N ILE A 6 6.88 -3.42 10.51
CA ILE A 6 6.26 -3.20 9.21
C ILE A 6 5.34 -4.36 8.88
N LEU A 7 4.07 -4.09 8.56
CA LEU A 7 3.14 -5.04 7.96
C LEU A 7 2.96 -4.75 6.47
N MET A 8 3.43 -5.64 5.63
CA MET A 8 3.17 -5.66 4.19
C MET A 8 2.11 -6.72 3.90
N TYR A 9 1.03 -6.37 3.23
CA TYR A 9 -0.10 -7.28 3.04
C TYR A 9 -0.72 -7.24 1.64
N GLY A 10 -1.27 -8.37 1.21
CA GLY A 10 -2.10 -8.47 0.02
C GLY A 10 -3.59 -8.22 0.30
N ALA A 11 -4.36 -7.98 -0.75
CA ALA A 11 -5.80 -7.66 -0.72
C ALA A 11 -6.65 -8.62 0.14
N HIS A 12 -6.35 -9.92 0.14
CA HIS A 12 -7.13 -10.92 0.87
C HIS A 12 -7.12 -10.73 2.39
N LEU A 13 -6.06 -10.15 2.95
CA LEU A 13 -6.01 -9.91 4.39
C LEU A 13 -7.15 -8.98 4.84
N LEU A 14 -7.44 -7.95 4.04
CA LEU A 14 -8.56 -7.05 4.29
C LEU A 14 -9.91 -7.73 4.04
N ARG A 15 -10.06 -8.44 2.91
CA ARG A 15 -11.30 -9.15 2.56
C ARG A 15 -11.75 -10.14 3.65
N ASN A 16 -10.80 -10.74 4.34
CA ASN A 16 -11.07 -11.69 5.42
C ASN A 16 -11.44 -11.01 6.75
N GLY A 17 -11.54 -9.68 6.82
CA GLY A 17 -12.05 -8.95 8.00
C GLY A 17 -11.00 -8.63 9.07
N SER A 18 -9.72 -8.51 8.71
CA SER A 18 -8.64 -8.19 9.67
C SER A 18 -8.61 -6.72 10.11
N ALA A 19 -9.32 -5.82 9.41
CA ALA A 19 -9.21 -4.37 9.58
C ALA A 19 -9.35 -3.90 11.04
N LEU A 20 -10.33 -4.43 11.78
CA LEU A 20 -10.56 -4.05 13.18
C LEU A 20 -9.43 -4.50 14.11
N ILE A 21 -8.81 -5.65 13.84
CA ILE A 21 -7.67 -6.12 14.64
C ILE A 21 -6.46 -5.24 14.34
N LEU A 22 -6.20 -4.97 13.06
CA LEU A 22 -5.11 -4.10 12.63
C LEU A 22 -5.28 -2.66 13.14
N ASP A 23 -6.51 -2.15 13.20
CA ASP A 23 -6.84 -0.86 13.83
C ASP A 23 -6.37 -0.80 15.28
N ARG A 24 -6.69 -1.83 16.06
CA ARG A 24 -6.23 -1.92 17.45
C ARG A 24 -4.72 -2.12 17.59
N MET A 25 -4.10 -2.85 16.66
CA MET A 25 -2.64 -3.01 16.64
C MET A 25 -1.93 -1.67 16.34
N MET A 26 -2.49 -0.86 15.44
CA MET A 26 -2.01 0.50 15.15
C MET A 26 -2.24 1.45 16.33
N GLU A 27 -3.43 1.43 16.94
CA GLU A 27 -3.76 2.19 18.16
C GLU A 27 -2.74 1.92 19.29
N ARG A 28 -2.36 0.65 19.47
CA ARG A 28 -1.36 0.23 20.47
C ARG A 28 0.10 0.42 20.04
N ARG A 29 0.33 0.98 18.85
CA ARG A 29 1.67 1.15 18.23
C ARG A 29 2.45 -0.16 18.11
N TRP A 30 1.76 -1.29 17.95
CA TRP A 30 2.38 -2.58 17.66
C TRP A 30 2.77 -2.69 16.18
N LEU A 31 2.10 -1.92 15.32
CA LEU A 31 2.49 -1.71 13.92
C LEU A 31 2.95 -0.26 13.77
N THR A 32 4.11 -0.06 13.14
CA THR A 32 4.67 1.26 12.87
C THR A 32 4.59 1.64 11.39
N HIS A 33 4.26 0.69 10.51
CA HIS A 33 4.01 0.93 9.08
C HIS A 33 3.08 -0.13 8.52
N VAL A 34 2.17 0.26 7.62
CA VAL A 34 1.37 -0.68 6.82
C VAL A 34 1.59 -0.43 5.33
N ALA A 35 1.76 -1.49 4.53
CA ALA A 35 2.03 -1.39 3.10
C ALA A 35 1.19 -2.38 2.30
N THR A 36 0.58 -1.94 1.20
CA THR A 36 -0.22 -2.80 0.30
C THR A 36 0.00 -2.48 -1.18
N ASN A 37 -0.72 -3.16 -2.07
CA ASN A 37 -0.71 -2.92 -3.52
C ASN A 37 -2.03 -2.27 -3.99
N GLY A 38 -2.16 -1.96 -5.29
CA GLY A 38 -3.37 -1.35 -5.82
C GLY A 38 -4.62 -2.20 -5.58
N ALA A 39 -4.54 -3.54 -5.69
CA ALA A 39 -5.66 -4.42 -5.34
C ALA A 39 -6.15 -4.22 -3.88
N GLY A 40 -5.24 -4.01 -2.93
CA GLY A 40 -5.60 -3.69 -1.54
C GLY A 40 -6.45 -2.42 -1.43
N THR A 41 -6.10 -1.37 -2.20
CA THR A 41 -6.81 -0.08 -2.17
C THR A 41 -8.24 -0.14 -2.68
N ILE A 42 -8.52 -1.01 -3.66
CA ILE A 42 -9.87 -1.23 -4.19
C ILE A 42 -10.77 -1.68 -3.06
N HIS A 43 -10.36 -2.72 -2.34
CA HIS A 43 -11.12 -3.23 -1.21
C HIS A 43 -11.17 -2.25 -0.04
N ASP A 44 -10.07 -1.56 0.27
CA ASP A 44 -10.05 -0.54 1.33
C ASP A 44 -11.15 0.51 1.10
N TRP A 45 -11.27 0.98 -0.13
CA TRP A 45 -12.30 1.94 -0.51
C TRP A 45 -13.71 1.30 -0.56
N GLU A 46 -13.89 0.17 -1.26
CA GLU A 46 -15.18 -0.50 -1.44
C GLU A 46 -15.81 -0.93 -0.12
N TYR A 47 -15.03 -1.52 0.79
CA TYR A 47 -15.56 -1.90 2.10
C TYR A 47 -15.91 -0.67 2.93
N ALA A 48 -15.12 0.40 2.88
CA ALA A 48 -15.44 1.62 3.62
C ALA A 48 -16.70 2.32 3.10
N TRP A 49 -16.92 2.29 1.78
CA TRP A 49 -18.04 2.95 1.12
C TRP A 49 -19.31 2.10 1.07
N LEU A 50 -19.22 0.83 0.66
CA LEU A 50 -20.33 -0.08 0.37
C LEU A 50 -20.50 -1.21 1.39
N GLY A 51 -19.50 -1.47 2.24
CA GLY A 51 -19.52 -2.58 3.21
C GLY A 51 -19.29 -3.96 2.60
N ARG A 52 -19.02 -4.04 1.29
CA ARG A 52 -18.71 -5.27 0.54
C ARG A 52 -17.86 -4.95 -0.67
N SER A 53 -17.13 -5.94 -1.18
CA SER A 53 -16.55 -5.87 -2.52
C SER A 53 -17.49 -6.49 -3.55
N THR A 54 -17.56 -5.90 -4.75
CA THR A 54 -18.33 -6.41 -5.90
C THR A 54 -17.46 -7.18 -6.90
N GLU A 55 -16.19 -7.39 -6.56
CA GLU A 55 -15.22 -8.01 -7.47
C GLU A 55 -15.48 -9.51 -7.65
N SER A 56 -15.86 -9.89 -8.88
CA SER A 56 -15.84 -11.27 -9.37
C SER A 56 -15.04 -11.35 -10.67
N VAL A 57 -13.83 -11.89 -10.64
CA VAL A 57 -12.95 -11.94 -11.80
C VAL A 57 -13.61 -12.67 -12.97
N GLU A 58 -14.08 -13.89 -12.72
CA GLU A 58 -14.66 -14.77 -13.75
C GLU A 58 -15.86 -14.11 -14.46
N GLN A 59 -16.79 -13.54 -13.69
CA GLN A 59 -18.00 -12.93 -14.25
C GLN A 59 -17.71 -11.63 -15.02
N ASN A 60 -16.80 -10.80 -14.51
CA ASN A 60 -16.56 -9.48 -15.09
C ASN A 60 -15.61 -9.54 -16.29
N VAL A 61 -14.70 -10.52 -16.34
CA VAL A 61 -13.86 -10.75 -17.54
C VAL A 61 -14.75 -11.14 -18.72
N ALA A 62 -15.72 -12.03 -18.52
CA ALA A 62 -16.63 -12.48 -19.56
C ALA A 62 -17.48 -11.35 -20.17
N THR A 63 -17.74 -10.28 -19.40
CA THR A 63 -18.54 -9.13 -19.84
C THR A 63 -17.71 -7.90 -20.20
N GLY A 64 -16.37 -7.97 -20.09
CA GLY A 64 -15.48 -6.84 -20.36
C GLY A 64 -15.55 -5.71 -19.32
N THR A 65 -16.09 -5.98 -18.13
CA THR A 65 -16.30 -4.99 -17.06
C THR A 65 -15.28 -5.11 -15.93
N PHE A 66 -14.34 -6.06 -16.02
CA PHE A 66 -13.35 -6.31 -14.97
C PHE A 66 -12.40 -5.12 -14.76
N GLY A 67 -12.47 -4.50 -13.57
CA GLY A 67 -11.69 -3.31 -13.24
C GLY A 67 -12.29 -1.99 -13.72
N ALA A 68 -13.49 -2.00 -14.32
CA ALA A 68 -14.12 -0.84 -14.93
C ALA A 68 -15.24 -0.19 -14.09
N TRP A 69 -15.32 -0.49 -12.78
CA TRP A 69 -16.29 0.14 -11.89
C TRP A 69 -15.99 1.63 -11.74
N ASP A 70 -16.94 2.47 -12.13
CA ASP A 70 -16.75 3.93 -12.11
C ASP A 70 -16.54 4.43 -10.69
N GLU A 71 -17.35 3.95 -9.74
CA GLU A 71 -17.30 4.43 -8.37
C GLU A 71 -15.92 4.18 -7.74
N THR A 72 -15.39 2.96 -7.83
CA THR A 72 -14.07 2.64 -7.27
C THR A 72 -12.95 3.36 -8.03
N GLY A 73 -12.90 3.24 -9.36
CA GLY A 73 -11.82 3.80 -10.16
C GLY A 73 -11.76 5.33 -10.09
N ARG A 74 -12.91 6.00 -10.12
CA ARG A 74 -13.03 7.46 -10.00
C ARG A 74 -12.59 7.93 -8.63
N ASN A 75 -13.07 7.30 -7.55
CA ASN A 75 -12.77 7.77 -6.19
C ASN A 75 -11.31 7.56 -5.78
N LEU A 76 -10.69 6.45 -6.22
CA LEU A 76 -9.25 6.27 -6.03
C LEU A 76 -8.47 7.40 -6.73
N HIS A 77 -8.84 7.78 -7.95
CA HIS A 77 -8.18 8.90 -8.65
C HIS A 77 -8.45 10.26 -8.00
N LEU A 78 -9.68 10.53 -7.55
CA LEU A 78 -10.00 11.76 -6.82
C LEU A 78 -9.18 11.89 -5.54
N ALA A 79 -9.03 10.81 -4.78
CA ALA A 79 -8.19 10.79 -3.58
C ALA A 79 -6.73 11.18 -3.91
N LEU A 80 -6.17 10.58 -4.97
CA LEU A 80 -4.79 10.85 -5.38
C LEU A 80 -4.57 12.24 -5.96
N LEU A 81 -5.50 12.73 -6.79
CA LEU A 81 -5.45 14.07 -7.34
C LEU A 81 -5.49 15.14 -6.24
N ALA A 82 -6.37 14.96 -5.26
CA ALA A 82 -6.42 15.83 -4.09
C ALA A 82 -5.15 15.72 -3.22
N GLY A 83 -4.69 14.49 -2.96
CA GLY A 83 -3.49 14.21 -2.18
C GLY A 83 -2.22 14.80 -2.80
N ALA A 84 -2.12 14.78 -4.13
CA ALA A 84 -0.97 15.32 -4.84
C ALA A 84 -0.76 16.82 -4.58
N LEU A 85 -1.84 17.61 -4.41
CA LEU A 85 -1.75 19.04 -4.05
C LEU A 85 -1.19 19.27 -2.64
N ARG A 86 -1.24 18.25 -1.77
CA ARG A 86 -0.69 18.26 -0.40
C ARG A 86 0.66 17.55 -0.28
N GLY A 87 1.20 17.03 -1.38
CA GLY A 87 2.41 16.21 -1.36
C GLY A 87 2.22 14.86 -0.67
N GLU A 88 0.98 14.35 -0.61
CA GLU A 88 0.66 13.05 -0.02
C GLU A 88 0.94 11.91 -1.00
N GLY A 89 1.51 10.82 -0.51
CA GLY A 89 1.58 9.56 -1.24
C GLY A 89 0.23 8.82 -1.22
N TYR A 90 0.15 7.68 -1.92
CA TYR A 90 -1.11 7.00 -2.19
C TYR A 90 -1.81 6.58 -0.89
N GLY A 91 -1.12 5.85 0.00
CA GLY A 91 -1.72 5.34 1.23
C GLY A 91 -2.30 6.44 2.12
N VAL A 92 -1.56 7.53 2.29
CA VAL A 92 -2.01 8.70 3.06
C VAL A 92 -3.19 9.40 2.39
N ALA A 93 -3.10 9.66 1.08
CA ALA A 93 -4.13 10.36 0.32
C ALA A 93 -5.47 9.61 0.36
N LEU A 94 -5.46 8.30 0.16
CA LEU A 94 -6.67 7.48 0.21
C LEU A 94 -7.20 7.32 1.64
N GLY A 95 -6.31 7.10 2.62
CA GLY A 95 -6.71 7.03 4.03
C GLY A 95 -7.41 8.30 4.50
N ARG A 96 -6.89 9.48 4.11
CA ARG A 96 -7.54 10.77 4.35
C ARG A 96 -8.89 10.86 3.65
N TYR A 97 -8.94 10.55 2.35
CA TYR A 97 -10.17 10.64 1.54
C TYR A 97 -11.32 9.83 2.15
N ILE A 98 -11.04 8.61 2.62
CA ILE A 98 -12.01 7.77 3.31
C ILE A 98 -12.41 8.38 4.66
N ASN A 99 -11.43 8.85 5.45
CA ASN A 99 -11.70 9.37 6.78
C ASN A 99 -12.49 10.68 6.77
N GLU A 100 -12.21 11.54 5.80
CA GLU A 100 -12.84 12.85 5.64
C GLU A 100 -14.13 12.81 4.81
N ASP A 101 -14.55 11.67 4.27
CA ASP A 101 -15.73 11.54 3.38
C ASP A 101 -15.63 12.35 2.08
N GLY A 102 -14.50 12.20 1.39
CA GLY A 102 -14.22 12.84 0.11
C GLY A 102 -13.09 13.86 0.18
N ALA A 103 -13.10 14.85 -0.72
CA ALA A 103 -12.05 15.86 -0.83
C ALA A 103 -12.57 17.20 -1.34
N GLU A 104 -11.77 18.24 -1.15
CA GLU A 104 -12.01 19.57 -1.71
C GLU A 104 -11.07 19.83 -2.90
N PHE A 105 -11.62 20.40 -3.96
CA PHE A 105 -10.89 20.75 -5.18
C PHE A 105 -10.92 22.26 -5.44
N PRO A 106 -9.80 22.89 -5.82
CA PRO A 106 -9.76 24.29 -6.20
C PRO A 106 -10.56 24.56 -7.49
N ALA A 107 -10.87 25.83 -7.75
CA ALA A 107 -11.49 26.19 -9.02
C ALA A 107 -10.52 25.95 -10.20
N PRO A 108 -11.00 25.49 -11.38
CA PRO A 108 -10.15 25.30 -12.55
C PRO A 108 -9.34 26.54 -12.93
N GLY A 109 -9.96 27.73 -12.83
CA GLY A 109 -9.27 28.99 -13.10
C GLY A 109 -8.14 29.29 -12.11
N ASP A 110 -8.20 28.79 -10.88
CA ASP A 110 -7.11 28.94 -9.89
C ASP A 110 -5.94 28.02 -10.24
N LEU A 111 -6.24 26.79 -10.67
CA LEU A 111 -5.23 25.85 -11.16
C LEU A 111 -4.53 26.38 -12.42
N GLU A 112 -5.29 26.91 -13.37
CA GLU A 112 -4.74 27.48 -14.60
C GLU A 112 -3.79 28.65 -14.31
N ARG A 113 -4.21 29.59 -13.45
CA ARG A 113 -3.34 30.70 -13.00
C ARG A 113 -2.10 30.18 -12.29
N ALA A 114 -2.25 29.22 -11.37
CA ALA A 114 -1.13 28.66 -10.63
C ALA A 114 -0.11 27.92 -11.52
N VAL A 115 -0.56 27.26 -12.59
CA VAL A 115 0.34 26.63 -13.58
C VAL A 115 1.04 27.69 -14.43
N ARG A 116 0.32 28.74 -14.84
CA ARG A 116 0.84 29.85 -15.66
C ARG A 116 1.86 30.70 -14.92
N ASP A 117 1.54 31.08 -13.69
CA ASP A 117 2.33 32.03 -12.88
C ASP A 117 3.52 31.34 -12.21
N GLU A 118 3.40 30.04 -11.89
CA GLU A 118 4.43 29.26 -11.21
C GLU A 118 4.84 27.99 -11.97
N PRO A 119 5.31 28.07 -13.23
CA PRO A 119 5.55 26.88 -14.06
C PRO A 119 6.65 25.95 -13.51
N ARG A 120 7.49 26.44 -12.59
CA ARG A 120 8.59 25.71 -11.96
C ARG A 120 8.28 25.22 -10.54
N HIS A 121 7.08 25.50 -10.01
CA HIS A 121 6.73 25.08 -8.66
C HIS A 121 6.64 23.54 -8.58
N PRO A 122 7.10 22.89 -7.49
CA PRO A 122 7.09 21.42 -7.38
C PRO A 122 5.70 20.78 -7.54
N LEU A 123 4.63 21.50 -7.20
CA LEU A 123 3.24 21.06 -7.38
C LEU A 123 2.67 21.33 -8.77
N THR A 124 3.35 22.05 -9.65
CA THR A 124 2.83 22.40 -10.99
C THR A 124 2.42 21.18 -11.81
N PRO A 125 3.18 20.08 -11.83
CA PRO A 125 2.73 18.85 -12.50
C PRO A 125 1.41 18.31 -11.92
N ALA A 126 1.25 18.31 -10.58
CA ALA A 126 0.02 17.86 -9.94
C ALA A 126 -1.17 18.78 -10.23
N ARG A 127 -0.94 20.11 -10.26
CA ARG A 127 -1.96 21.10 -10.63
C ARG A 127 -2.43 20.90 -12.08
N ALA A 128 -1.50 20.64 -13.00
CA ALA A 128 -1.81 20.37 -14.40
C ALA A 128 -2.57 19.03 -14.58
N ASP A 129 -2.14 17.97 -13.90
CA ASP A 129 -2.83 16.67 -13.92
C ASP A 129 -4.28 16.80 -13.42
N LEU A 130 -4.49 17.55 -12.32
CA LEU A 130 -5.83 17.81 -11.79
C LEU A 130 -6.67 18.65 -12.75
N LEU A 131 -6.13 19.75 -13.29
CA LEU A 131 -6.88 20.60 -14.24
C LEU A 131 -7.38 19.78 -15.44
N GLN A 132 -6.51 18.97 -16.05
CA GLN A 132 -6.90 18.09 -17.16
C GLN A 132 -7.92 17.03 -16.73
N ALA A 133 -7.79 16.46 -15.53
CA ALA A 133 -8.76 15.51 -15.02
C ALA A 133 -10.13 16.15 -14.77
N MET A 134 -10.17 17.39 -14.27
CA MET A 134 -11.41 18.13 -14.05
C MET A 134 -12.15 18.38 -15.36
N GLU A 135 -11.44 18.81 -16.40
CA GLU A 135 -12.01 19.05 -17.74
C GLU A 135 -12.49 17.75 -18.39
N ARG A 136 -11.69 16.69 -18.35
CA ARG A 136 -11.99 15.43 -19.04
C ARG A 136 -13.08 14.60 -18.36
N HIS A 137 -13.18 14.67 -17.03
CA HIS A 137 -14.05 13.79 -16.24
C HIS A 137 -15.17 14.53 -15.50
N ASN A 138 -15.41 15.80 -15.85
CA ASN A 138 -16.44 16.64 -15.25
C ASN A 138 -16.37 16.65 -13.71
N ILE A 139 -15.18 16.91 -13.16
CA ILE A 139 -14.98 17.03 -11.72
C ILE A 139 -15.23 18.48 -11.34
N GLY A 140 -16.23 18.73 -10.48
CA GLY A 140 -16.55 20.06 -10.00
C GLY A 140 -15.50 20.61 -9.04
N ALA A 141 -15.41 21.94 -8.97
CA ALA A 141 -14.71 22.63 -7.90
C ALA A 141 -15.48 22.53 -6.57
N GLY A 142 -14.79 22.81 -5.47
CA GLY A 142 -15.34 22.75 -4.12
C GLY A 142 -15.36 21.34 -3.57
N ARG A 143 -16.27 21.09 -2.63
CA ARG A 143 -16.34 19.83 -1.90
C ARG A 143 -16.99 18.74 -2.75
N VAL A 144 -16.27 17.65 -2.98
CA VAL A 144 -16.82 16.37 -3.45
C VAL A 144 -17.03 15.48 -2.24
N GLU A 145 -18.30 15.22 -1.91
CA GLU A 145 -18.67 14.38 -0.77
C GLU A 145 -18.89 12.93 -1.18
N VAL A 146 -18.29 12.01 -0.42
CA VAL A 146 -18.51 10.57 -0.54
C VAL A 146 -18.59 9.99 0.85
N ALA A 147 -19.80 9.67 1.30
CA ALA A 147 -20.02 9.12 2.63
C ALA A 147 -19.54 7.67 2.72
N HIS A 148 -18.49 7.43 3.51
CA HIS A 148 -17.99 6.10 3.82
C HIS A 148 -18.64 5.61 5.12
N ARG A 149 -19.73 4.84 5.02
CA ARG A 149 -20.49 4.40 6.21
C ARG A 149 -19.76 3.36 7.07
N TRP A 150 -18.74 2.71 6.51
CA TRP A 150 -18.00 1.62 7.13
C TRP A 150 -16.49 1.92 7.21
N LYS A 151 -16.08 3.15 7.54
CA LYS A 151 -14.65 3.57 7.65
C LYS A 151 -13.78 2.65 8.51
N HIS A 152 -14.38 1.94 9.47
CA HIS A 152 -13.69 0.98 10.33
C HIS A 152 -13.23 -0.27 9.58
N ALA A 153 -13.77 -0.54 8.39
CA ALA A 153 -13.38 -1.62 7.51
C ALA A 153 -12.19 -1.26 6.59
N SER A 154 -11.68 -0.02 6.64
CA SER A 154 -10.48 0.39 5.91
C SER A 154 -9.25 0.40 6.81
N ILE A 155 -8.20 -0.32 6.39
CA ILE A 155 -6.88 -0.32 7.03
C ILE A 155 -6.19 1.03 6.79
N LEU A 156 -6.31 1.59 5.58
CA LEU A 156 -5.69 2.88 5.25
C LEU A 156 -6.33 4.05 6.02
N ALA A 157 -7.65 4.06 6.17
CA ALA A 157 -8.34 5.04 7.01
C ALA A 157 -7.95 4.89 8.48
N SER A 158 -7.78 3.65 8.95
CA SER A 158 -7.28 3.40 10.30
C SER A 158 -5.85 3.92 10.51
N ALA A 159 -4.94 3.63 9.58
CA ALA A 159 -3.57 4.12 9.61
C ALA A 159 -3.53 5.66 9.63
N PHE A 160 -4.35 6.32 8.80
CA PHE A 160 -4.48 7.77 8.80
C PHE A 160 -4.97 8.31 10.15
N ARG A 161 -6.02 7.73 10.75
CA ARG A 161 -6.53 8.16 12.08
C ARG A 161 -5.48 8.04 13.19
N HIS A 162 -4.68 6.99 13.16
CA HIS A 162 -3.67 6.71 14.19
C HIS A 162 -2.31 7.35 13.90
N GLY A 163 -2.15 8.06 12.78
CA GLY A 163 -0.88 8.64 12.36
C GLY A 163 0.20 7.60 12.05
N VAL A 164 -0.21 6.38 11.68
CA VAL A 164 0.70 5.31 11.25
C VAL A 164 0.98 5.48 9.76
N PRO A 165 2.26 5.56 9.33
CA PRO A 165 2.64 5.56 7.92
C PRO A 165 1.98 4.41 7.14
N ALA A 166 1.33 4.77 6.03
CA ALA A 166 0.67 3.82 5.14
C ALA A 166 1.11 4.05 3.70
N THR A 167 1.56 3.00 3.03
CA THR A 167 2.04 3.06 1.65
C THR A 167 1.34 2.08 0.73
N VAL A 168 1.16 2.47 -0.52
CA VAL A 168 0.64 1.63 -1.59
C VAL A 168 1.67 1.59 -2.71
N HIS A 169 1.98 0.37 -3.15
CA HIS A 169 2.92 0.10 -4.23
C HIS A 169 2.17 -0.53 -5.40
N PRO A 170 1.51 0.30 -6.25
CA PRO A 170 0.70 -0.19 -7.36
C PRO A 170 1.59 -0.66 -8.51
N GLY A 171 1.09 -1.63 -9.28
CA GLY A 171 1.65 -2.01 -10.57
C GLY A 171 0.73 -1.69 -11.72
N ILE A 172 1.28 -1.01 -12.71
CA ILE A 172 0.57 -0.63 -13.93
C ILE A 172 0.38 -1.89 -14.79
N GLY A 173 -0.86 -2.17 -15.17
CA GLY A 173 -1.22 -3.29 -16.04
C GLY A 173 -1.52 -4.61 -15.32
N TYR A 174 -1.23 -4.75 -14.02
CA TYR A 174 -1.72 -5.88 -13.21
C TYR A 174 -2.69 -5.45 -12.11
N ASP A 175 -2.56 -4.25 -11.53
CA ASP A 175 -3.60 -3.70 -10.68
C ASP A 175 -4.73 -3.14 -11.56
N ILE A 176 -5.94 -3.66 -11.37
CA ILE A 176 -7.08 -3.44 -12.27
C ILE A 176 -7.59 -1.99 -12.31
N ILE A 177 -7.16 -1.14 -11.35
CA ILE A 177 -7.35 0.31 -11.40
C ILE A 177 -6.78 0.94 -12.69
N SER A 178 -5.84 0.25 -13.35
CA SER A 178 -5.23 0.67 -14.62
C SER A 178 -6.22 0.63 -15.79
N ASN A 179 -7.32 -0.11 -15.67
CA ASN A 179 -8.30 -0.30 -16.75
C ASN A 179 -9.35 0.83 -16.79
N HIS A 180 -9.46 1.62 -15.71
CA HIS A 180 -10.49 2.63 -15.58
C HIS A 180 -10.23 3.84 -16.52
N PRO A 181 -11.25 4.45 -17.15
CA PRO A 181 -11.06 5.59 -18.06
C PRO A 181 -10.38 6.82 -17.45
N MET A 182 -10.44 6.98 -16.13
CA MET A 182 -9.76 8.05 -15.38
C MET A 182 -8.29 7.74 -15.07
N PHE A 183 -7.80 6.55 -15.45
CA PHE A 183 -6.42 6.16 -15.20
C PHE A 183 -5.42 7.18 -15.74
N ASN A 184 -4.54 7.65 -14.86
CA ASN A 184 -3.41 8.49 -15.23
C ASN A 184 -2.14 7.98 -14.54
N GLY A 185 -1.21 7.44 -15.34
CA GLY A 185 0.06 6.90 -14.85
C GLY A 185 0.94 7.94 -14.15
N ALA A 186 0.85 9.23 -14.50
CA ALA A 186 1.58 10.29 -13.81
C ALA A 186 1.06 10.52 -12.39
N VAL A 187 -0.27 10.50 -12.20
CA VAL A 187 -0.92 10.64 -10.88
C VAL A 187 -0.54 9.45 -9.98
N ILE A 188 -0.73 8.23 -10.48
CA ILE A 188 -0.41 7.00 -9.76
C ILE A 188 1.09 6.93 -9.45
N GLY A 189 1.95 7.19 -10.44
CA GLY A 189 3.41 7.15 -10.29
C GLY A 189 3.94 8.20 -9.31
N ARG A 190 3.36 9.41 -9.29
CA ARG A 190 3.72 10.47 -8.34
C ARG A 190 3.42 10.05 -6.91
N ALA A 191 2.22 9.52 -6.65
CA ALA A 191 1.80 9.06 -5.34
C ALA A 191 2.61 7.84 -4.88
N ALA A 192 2.83 6.85 -5.76
CA ALA A 192 3.64 5.67 -5.48
C ALA A 192 5.11 6.00 -5.22
N GLY A 193 5.68 7.00 -5.91
CA GLY A 193 7.05 7.46 -5.69
C GLY A 193 7.23 8.18 -4.34
N LEU A 194 6.21 8.89 -3.85
CA LEU A 194 6.17 9.42 -2.49
C LEU A 194 6.13 8.27 -1.46
N ASP A 195 5.25 7.30 -1.69
CA ASP A 195 5.10 6.12 -0.84
C ASP A 195 6.36 5.26 -0.75
N PHE A 196 7.10 5.09 -1.86
CA PHE A 196 8.38 4.37 -1.83
C PHE A 196 9.43 5.05 -0.94
N ARG A 197 9.47 6.39 -0.93
CA ARG A 197 10.37 7.15 -0.05
C ARG A 197 9.94 7.02 1.41
N LEU A 198 8.65 7.18 1.70
CA LEU A 198 8.08 7.00 3.04
C LEU A 198 8.33 5.58 3.58
N PHE A 199 8.21 4.56 2.72
CA PHE A 199 8.55 3.18 3.09
C PHE A 199 10.04 3.03 3.42
N GLY A 200 10.93 3.70 2.68
CA GLY A 200 12.36 3.76 2.98
C GLY A 200 12.65 4.32 4.37
N ASP A 201 11.97 5.39 4.78
CA ASP A 201 12.10 5.96 6.14
C ASP A 201 11.69 4.95 7.22
N SER A 202 10.67 4.12 6.98
CA SER A 202 10.29 3.04 7.89
C SER A 202 11.31 1.90 7.91
N VAL A 203 11.87 1.52 6.77
CA VAL A 203 12.93 0.50 6.67
C VAL A 203 14.19 0.93 7.42
N GLU A 204 14.51 2.22 7.42
CA GLU A 204 15.61 2.81 8.18
C GLU A 204 15.51 2.57 9.70
N THR A 205 14.33 2.24 10.22
CA THR A 205 14.10 1.96 11.66
C THR A 205 14.19 0.48 12.06
N LEU A 206 14.57 -0.41 11.14
CA LEU A 206 14.47 -1.86 11.32
C LEU A 206 15.63 -2.54 12.07
N ASP A 207 16.57 -1.80 12.66
CA ASP A 207 17.58 -2.43 13.52
C ASP A 207 16.90 -3.13 14.72
N GLY A 208 16.98 -4.46 14.77
CA GLY A 208 16.23 -5.26 15.75
C GLY A 208 14.71 -5.26 15.55
N GLY A 209 14.23 -4.84 14.37
CA GLY A 209 12.82 -4.69 14.01
C GLY A 209 12.19 -5.94 13.40
N VAL A 210 10.92 -5.81 13.03
CA VAL A 210 10.13 -6.92 12.47
C VAL A 210 9.49 -6.53 11.14
N VAL A 211 9.55 -7.44 10.17
CA VAL A 211 8.82 -7.34 8.90
C VAL A 211 7.85 -8.51 8.79
N LEU A 212 6.57 -8.20 8.63
CA LEU A 212 5.50 -9.17 8.39
C LEU A 212 5.08 -9.05 6.93
N SER A 213 5.22 -10.11 6.15
CA SER A 213 4.68 -10.22 4.79
C SER A 213 3.52 -11.20 4.79
N VAL A 214 2.28 -10.70 4.80
CA VAL A 214 1.06 -11.51 4.97
C VAL A 214 0.26 -11.56 3.68
N GLY A 215 0.27 -12.72 3.00
CA GLY A 215 -0.44 -12.94 1.74
C GLY A 215 0.03 -12.02 0.59
N SER A 216 1.33 -11.68 0.55
CA SER A 216 1.90 -10.79 -0.47
C SER A 216 3.13 -11.43 -1.14
N ALA A 217 2.90 -12.16 -2.22
CA ALA A 217 3.96 -12.90 -2.92
C ALA A 217 4.76 -12.07 -3.93
N ILE A 218 4.28 -10.88 -4.32
CA ILE A 218 4.95 -10.05 -5.35
C ILE A 218 5.36 -8.70 -4.75
N MET A 219 4.39 -7.90 -4.31
CA MET A 219 4.66 -6.54 -3.84
C MET A 219 5.63 -6.53 -2.66
N ALA A 220 5.33 -7.27 -1.59
CA ALA A 220 6.13 -7.24 -0.37
C ALA A 220 7.62 -7.57 -0.58
N PRO A 221 7.98 -8.74 -1.15
CA PRO A 221 9.39 -9.06 -1.36
C PRO A 221 10.08 -8.10 -2.32
N GLN A 222 9.41 -7.65 -3.38
CA GLN A 222 10.03 -6.80 -4.38
C GLN A 222 10.26 -5.37 -3.86
N VAL A 223 9.30 -4.79 -3.14
CA VAL A 223 9.45 -3.44 -2.57
C VAL A 223 10.46 -3.44 -1.44
N PHE A 224 10.39 -4.44 -0.54
CA PHE A 224 11.29 -4.51 0.61
C PHE A 224 12.75 -4.64 0.17
N GLU A 225 13.05 -5.52 -0.80
CA GLU A 225 14.41 -5.73 -1.31
C GLU A 225 15.06 -4.43 -1.81
N LYS A 226 14.34 -3.64 -2.61
CA LYS A 226 14.90 -2.41 -3.19
C LYS A 226 15.02 -1.32 -2.14
N SER A 227 14.03 -1.23 -1.25
CA SER A 227 14.03 -0.23 -0.17
C SER A 227 15.18 -0.47 0.80
N LEU A 228 15.39 -1.72 1.22
CA LEU A 228 16.51 -2.10 2.09
C LEU A 228 17.87 -1.84 1.43
N SER A 229 17.99 -2.13 0.14
CA SER A 229 19.22 -1.81 -0.62
C SER A 229 19.48 -0.30 -0.66
N CYS A 230 18.46 0.52 -0.96
CA CYS A 230 18.58 1.98 -0.93
C CYS A 230 18.97 2.51 0.46
N VAL A 231 18.34 2.01 1.52
CA VAL A 231 18.63 2.39 2.90
C VAL A 231 20.07 2.01 3.27
N ASN A 232 20.50 0.79 2.96
CA ASN A 232 21.86 0.34 3.23
C ASN A 232 22.90 1.15 2.44
N ASN A 233 22.62 1.51 1.18
CA ASN A 233 23.47 2.40 0.41
C ASN A 233 23.66 3.76 1.11
N LEU A 234 22.58 4.37 1.61
CA LEU A 234 22.65 5.65 2.33
C LEU A 234 23.36 5.51 3.68
N ARG A 235 23.12 4.42 4.43
CA ARG A 235 23.82 4.13 5.69
C ARG A 235 25.33 4.01 5.47
N LEU A 236 25.74 3.23 4.47
CA LEU A 236 27.16 3.02 4.15
C LEU A 236 27.83 4.33 3.71
N ALA A 237 27.16 5.14 2.89
CA ALA A 237 27.65 6.47 2.51
C ALA A 237 27.84 7.40 3.74
N ALA A 238 27.04 7.22 4.78
CA ALA A 238 27.15 7.93 6.06
C ALA A 238 28.09 7.26 7.09
N GLY A 239 28.84 6.21 6.71
CA GLY A 239 29.74 5.49 7.62
C GLY A 239 29.03 4.65 8.68
N ARG A 240 27.75 4.36 8.49
CA ARG A 240 26.94 3.52 9.39
C ARG A 240 26.90 2.06 8.90
N PRO A 241 26.74 1.09 9.82
CA PRO A 241 26.48 -0.28 9.42
C PRO A 241 25.13 -0.42 8.69
N VAL A 242 25.01 -1.44 7.85
CA VAL A 242 23.73 -1.85 7.25
C VAL A 242 22.71 -2.21 8.34
N VAL A 243 21.42 -2.20 7.99
CA VAL A 243 20.34 -2.70 8.86
C VAL A 243 20.68 -4.11 9.34
N LYS A 244 20.55 -4.34 10.65
CA LYS A 244 20.90 -5.63 11.27
C LYS A 244 19.84 -6.13 12.25
N ASP A 245 19.96 -7.39 12.62
CA ASP A 245 19.16 -8.04 13.66
C ASP A 245 17.64 -8.02 13.41
N LEU A 246 17.19 -7.82 12.16
CA LEU A 246 15.77 -7.86 11.82
C LEU A 246 15.23 -9.29 11.78
N THR A 247 13.94 -9.44 12.07
CA THR A 247 13.21 -10.71 11.92
C THR A 247 12.11 -10.56 10.88
N ILE A 248 12.05 -11.50 9.94
CA ILE A 248 11.09 -11.48 8.84
C ILE A 248 10.15 -12.67 9.00
N TYR A 249 8.84 -12.43 8.96
CA TYR A 249 7.81 -13.47 8.88
C TYR A 249 7.11 -13.40 7.53
N VAL A 250 7.27 -14.44 6.72
CA VAL A 250 6.50 -14.63 5.49
C VAL A 250 5.35 -15.57 5.81
N VAL A 251 4.13 -15.05 5.71
CA VAL A 251 2.90 -15.74 6.10
C VAL A 251 2.04 -15.94 4.86
N ASP A 252 1.76 -17.21 4.54
CA ASP A 252 0.89 -17.59 3.44
C ASP A 252 0.19 -18.92 3.75
N LEU A 253 -0.96 -19.16 3.14
CA LEU A 253 -1.65 -20.46 3.25
C LEU A 253 -0.93 -21.54 2.42
N GLN A 254 -0.27 -21.12 1.34
CA GLN A 254 0.51 -21.99 0.48
C GLN A 254 1.68 -22.64 1.25
N ASP A 255 2.02 -23.88 0.91
CA ASP A 255 3.23 -24.54 1.40
C ASP A 255 4.51 -23.84 0.88
N SER A 256 5.58 -23.85 1.69
CA SER A 256 6.86 -23.20 1.39
C SER A 256 7.76 -23.98 0.43
N GLY A 257 7.22 -24.98 -0.26
CA GLY A 257 7.95 -25.90 -1.12
C GLY A 257 8.64 -27.01 -0.34
N ASN A 258 8.09 -27.41 0.81
CA ASN A 258 8.65 -28.38 1.74
C ASN A 258 10.14 -28.12 2.07
N TRP A 259 10.48 -26.84 2.31
CA TRP A 259 11.82 -26.39 2.64
C TRP A 259 11.82 -25.58 3.93
N ASP A 260 12.77 -25.89 4.82
CA ASP A 260 13.03 -25.10 6.02
C ASP A 260 13.85 -23.85 5.66
N TRP A 261 13.15 -22.74 5.45
CA TRP A 261 13.76 -21.45 5.11
C TRP A 261 14.62 -20.85 6.23
N THR A 262 14.61 -21.42 7.45
CA THR A 262 15.57 -21.05 8.50
C THR A 262 16.98 -21.56 8.21
N GLN A 263 17.12 -22.57 7.34
CA GLN A 263 18.42 -23.08 6.86
C GLN A 263 18.99 -22.27 5.68
N GLY A 264 18.30 -21.21 5.26
CA GLY A 264 18.70 -20.37 4.11
C GLY A 264 18.12 -20.83 2.78
N GLU A 265 18.71 -20.35 1.68
CA GLU A 265 18.23 -20.58 0.32
C GLU A 265 18.49 -22.02 -0.15
N PRO A 266 17.49 -22.72 -0.73
CA PRO A 266 17.66 -24.07 -1.28
C PRO A 266 18.58 -24.10 -2.52
N PRO A 267 19.13 -25.26 -2.90
CA PRO A 267 19.89 -25.41 -4.14
C PRO A 267 19.00 -25.23 -5.39
N LYS A 268 19.61 -24.83 -6.52
CA LYS A 268 18.91 -24.63 -7.82
C LYS A 268 18.14 -25.85 -8.35
N THR A 269 18.51 -27.04 -7.87
CA THR A 269 17.88 -28.32 -8.21
C THR A 269 16.62 -28.61 -7.41
N ASN A 270 16.32 -27.83 -6.36
CA ASN A 270 15.13 -27.97 -5.55
C ASN A 270 14.04 -26.99 -6.04
N PRO A 271 12.78 -27.43 -6.25
CA PRO A 271 11.68 -26.55 -6.68
C PRO A 271 11.45 -25.31 -5.81
N ALA A 272 11.69 -25.40 -4.49
CA ALA A 272 11.53 -24.28 -3.55
C ALA A 272 12.45 -23.09 -3.89
N TYR A 273 13.57 -23.31 -4.61
CA TYR A 273 14.43 -22.24 -5.13
C TYR A 273 13.70 -21.25 -6.04
N TYR A 274 12.60 -21.70 -6.66
CA TYR A 274 11.80 -20.88 -7.57
C TYR A 274 10.61 -20.20 -6.87
N LEU A 275 10.42 -20.42 -5.57
CA LEU A 275 9.51 -19.61 -4.74
C LEU A 275 10.13 -18.23 -4.50
N ARG A 276 9.91 -17.35 -5.48
CA ARG A 276 10.56 -16.04 -5.61
C ARG A 276 10.44 -15.18 -4.35
N PHE A 277 9.28 -15.21 -3.70
CA PHE A 277 9.01 -14.38 -2.53
C PHE A 277 9.84 -14.80 -1.32
N CYS A 278 9.87 -16.11 -1.00
CA CYS A 278 10.73 -16.65 0.05
C CYS A 278 12.21 -16.38 -0.22
N LYS A 279 12.63 -16.66 -1.45
CA LYS A 279 14.00 -16.42 -1.90
C LYS A 279 14.44 -14.96 -1.78
N SER A 280 13.54 -14.01 -2.07
CA SER A 280 13.87 -12.59 -1.97
C SER A 280 14.09 -12.23 -0.50
N PHE A 281 13.19 -12.61 0.39
CA PHE A 281 13.31 -12.33 1.82
C PHE A 281 14.51 -13.03 2.48
N SER A 282 14.84 -14.27 2.10
CA SER A 282 15.95 -15.02 2.69
C SER A 282 17.32 -14.37 2.45
N ARG A 283 17.41 -13.42 1.51
CA ARG A 283 18.64 -12.70 1.16
C ARG A 283 18.79 -11.35 1.84
N MET A 284 17.80 -10.90 2.62
CA MET A 284 17.73 -9.53 3.11
C MET A 284 18.50 -9.29 4.42
N GLY A 285 19.24 -10.29 4.90
CA GLY A 285 19.85 -10.24 6.22
C GLY A 285 18.80 -10.43 7.33
N GLY A 286 19.27 -10.81 8.52
CA GLY A 286 18.40 -11.18 9.63
C GLY A 286 17.85 -12.60 9.54
N THR A 287 16.86 -12.91 10.38
CA THR A 287 16.26 -14.25 10.49
C THR A 287 14.91 -14.28 9.79
N MET A 288 14.76 -15.13 8.78
CA MET A 288 13.49 -15.34 8.08
C MET A 288 12.78 -16.59 8.62
N HIS A 289 11.49 -16.44 8.90
CA HIS A 289 10.57 -17.52 9.21
C HIS A 289 9.48 -17.58 8.15
N TYR A 290 9.25 -18.78 7.59
CA TYR A 290 8.04 -19.05 6.84
C TYR A 290 6.97 -19.61 7.78
N VAL A 291 5.76 -19.06 7.70
CA VAL A 291 4.63 -19.49 8.53
C VAL A 291 3.49 -19.88 7.60
N GLN A 292 3.30 -21.18 7.39
CA GLN A 292 2.16 -21.68 6.64
C GLN A 292 0.89 -21.55 7.48
N CYS A 293 0.10 -20.51 7.24
CA CYS A 293 -1.08 -20.21 8.03
C CYS A 293 -2.08 -19.37 7.23
N ASP A 294 -3.37 -19.52 7.52
CA ASP A 294 -4.36 -18.56 7.06
C ASP A 294 -4.04 -17.15 7.59
N ASN A 295 -4.13 -16.16 6.71
CA ASN A 295 -3.73 -14.78 6.99
C ASN A 295 -4.50 -14.16 8.16
N LEU A 296 -5.82 -14.40 8.25
CA LEU A 296 -6.64 -13.88 9.33
C LEU A 296 -6.34 -14.62 10.64
N ALA A 297 -6.26 -15.95 10.58
CA ALA A 297 -5.91 -16.78 11.73
C ALA A 297 -4.56 -16.39 12.33
N PHE A 298 -3.57 -16.09 11.47
CA PHE A 298 -2.27 -15.57 11.90
C PHE A 298 -2.41 -14.26 12.68
N ILE A 299 -3.10 -13.26 12.11
CA ILE A 299 -3.29 -11.95 12.77
C ILE A 299 -4.08 -12.10 14.09
N GLN A 300 -5.12 -12.93 14.13
CA GLN A 300 -5.87 -13.22 15.35
C GLN A 300 -5.03 -13.87 16.44
N ARG A 301 -4.17 -14.83 16.07
CA ARG A 301 -3.27 -15.51 17.02
C ARG A 301 -2.17 -14.58 17.49
N LEU A 302 -1.60 -13.78 16.60
CA LEU A 302 -0.61 -12.76 16.94
C LEU A 302 -1.19 -11.75 17.93
N TRP A 303 -2.39 -11.24 17.67
CA TRP A 303 -3.12 -10.38 18.60
C TRP A 303 -3.24 -10.99 20.00
N LYS A 304 -3.75 -12.23 20.09
CA LYS A 304 -3.90 -12.96 21.36
C LYS A 304 -2.58 -13.23 22.07
N ALA A 305 -1.50 -13.45 21.32
CA ALA A 305 -0.18 -13.72 21.89
C ALA A 305 0.48 -12.44 22.44
N LEU A 306 0.14 -11.28 21.89
CA LEU A 306 0.68 -9.98 22.32
C LEU A 306 -0.13 -9.32 23.45
N GLY A 307 -1.43 -9.62 23.58
CA GLY A 307 -2.28 -9.12 24.68
C GLY A 307 -3.77 -9.02 24.34
#